data_AF-A0A9P6FDF5-F1
#
_entry.id   AF-A0A9P6FDF5-F1
#
_cell.length_a   1.000
_cell.length_b   1.000
_cell.length_c   1.000
_cell.angle_alpha   90.00
_cell.angle_beta   90.00
_cell.angle_gamma   90.00
#
_symmetry.space_group_name_H-M   'P 1'
#
loop_
_entity.id
_entity.type
_entity.pdbx_description
1 polymer ?
#
loop_
_entity_poly.entity_id
_entity_poly.type
_entity_poly.pdbx_seq_one_letter_code
_entity_poly.pdbx_strand_id
1 'polypeptide(L)'
;MAARACASPAAWTVFGSCPSVCGESCPSAKFCPECSETASETLVFDRCETIRLDEVDADRDPLMVPPCGHALTLSTLDDLMDLGRYYQEQKDESSGSLSYVGLKELTGGPSGEVVCSECARPISALFLRYGRSVKHTQLLHLMGRFYKKQMADNNQHCARVTESFARAKGALLQSMSKAKASPRPVSTRSIDSRVTVQDRVLVGDMGEVASLYHIPWRHQSIWKEAIKPAEDALAFFGRSLVERSPIMDLTALLVRKSLPLSQGSRRSQRKKAPGISPQSPPSSPSDKELSQAIRTLGLKDAVRADEDVTLYDVGSSSLILSSIFGLAVEAMHAAGVESGWYWFVGDLIGCCHLYNLEYKKMALDCGDTNTASIASKMILEVFIRKVHWMKERPLGGTESTKEYTKALQELEQVFRAESSERCGDNLRGAHEWALTGLEERVMALLQVTTLQREE
;
A
#
# COMPACT_ATOMS: atom_id res chain seq x y z
N MET A 1 -57.92 18.80 29.60
CA MET A 1 -57.04 17.68 29.19
C MET A 1 -57.25 17.44 27.70
N ALA A 2 -56.39 18.00 26.84
CA ALA A 2 -56.41 17.74 25.41
C ALA A 2 -55.22 16.84 25.11
N ALA A 3 -55.49 15.57 24.80
CA ALA A 3 -54.48 14.64 24.31
C ALA A 3 -54.00 15.15 22.93
N ARG A 4 -52.75 15.65 22.87
CA ARG A 4 -52.11 16.03 21.61
C ARG A 4 -51.55 14.76 20.97
N ALA A 5 -52.18 14.31 19.89
CA ALA A 5 -51.78 13.09 19.21
C ALA A 5 -50.63 13.36 18.21
N CYS A 6 -49.41 12.91 18.51
CA CYS A 6 -48.30 12.84 17.55
C CYS A 6 -48.43 11.59 16.64
N ALA A 7 -49.56 11.46 15.95
CA ALA A 7 -50.01 10.20 15.35
C ALA A 7 -49.35 9.79 14.02
N SER A 8 -48.37 10.52 13.48
CA SER A 8 -47.58 10.04 12.33
C SER A 8 -46.26 10.80 12.21
N PRO A 9 -45.17 10.25 11.63
CA PRO A 9 -43.92 10.97 11.39
C PRO A 9 -44.08 12.28 10.60
N ALA A 10 -45.17 12.44 9.85
CA ALA A 10 -45.47 13.67 9.09
C ALA A 10 -46.17 14.75 9.95
N ALA A 11 -46.78 14.39 11.09
CA ALA A 11 -47.53 15.30 11.96
C ALA A 11 -46.66 16.14 12.91
N TRP A 12 -45.34 15.94 12.88
CA TRP A 12 -44.37 16.52 13.81
C TRP A 12 -43.96 17.94 13.41
N THR A 13 -44.45 18.40 12.26
CA THR A 13 -44.08 19.70 11.68
C THR A 13 -44.92 20.87 12.19
N VAL A 14 -45.93 20.64 13.04
CA VAL A 14 -46.87 21.73 13.35
C VAL A 14 -46.97 22.10 14.84
N PHE A 15 -46.95 21.20 15.84
CA PHE A 15 -47.19 21.65 17.24
C PHE A 15 -46.59 20.82 18.41
N GLY A 16 -45.55 20.01 18.21
CA GLY A 16 -44.87 19.30 19.31
C GLY A 16 -43.38 19.09 19.03
N SER A 17 -42.55 19.17 20.07
CA SER A 17 -41.11 18.88 19.97
C SER A 17 -40.91 17.42 19.61
N CYS A 18 -40.35 17.16 18.43
CA CYS A 18 -39.81 15.86 18.07
C CYS A 18 -38.78 15.44 19.14
N PRO A 19 -38.86 14.27 19.81
CA PRO A 19 -37.82 13.87 20.74
C PRO A 19 -36.58 13.36 20.00
N SER A 20 -36.34 13.79 18.76
CA SER A 20 -35.19 13.40 17.94
C SER A 20 -34.71 14.59 17.13
N VAL A 21 -33.50 14.49 16.59
CA VAL A 21 -32.83 15.59 15.90
C VAL A 21 -33.47 15.87 14.54
N CYS A 22 -33.71 17.14 14.23
CA CYS A 22 -34.21 17.54 12.92
C CYS A 22 -33.28 17.07 11.80
N GLY A 23 -33.85 16.49 10.74
CA GLY A 23 -33.11 15.94 9.61
C GLY A 23 -32.84 14.42 9.71
N GLU A 24 -32.95 13.84 10.90
CA GLU A 24 -32.95 12.39 11.09
C GLU A 24 -34.38 11.82 10.98
N SER A 25 -34.49 10.49 10.84
CA SER A 25 -35.81 9.85 10.85
C SER A 25 -36.39 9.87 12.26
N CYS A 26 -37.58 10.45 12.43
CA CYS A 26 -38.27 10.46 13.72
C CYS A 26 -38.47 9.03 14.24
N PRO A 27 -38.17 8.77 15.52
CA PRO A 27 -38.42 7.47 16.12
C PRO A 27 -39.92 7.18 16.18
N SER A 28 -40.28 5.91 16.30
CA SER A 28 -41.68 5.50 16.46
C SER A 28 -42.31 6.14 17.70
N ALA A 29 -43.63 6.39 17.66
CA ALA A 29 -44.37 7.07 18.75
C ALA A 29 -44.19 6.45 20.15
N LYS A 30 -43.83 5.17 20.26
CA LYS A 30 -43.46 4.51 21.53
C LYS A 30 -42.22 5.10 22.24
N PHE A 31 -41.41 5.89 21.53
CA PHE A 31 -40.25 6.60 22.07
C PHE A 31 -40.53 8.09 22.29
N CYS A 32 -41.78 8.52 22.19
CA CYS A 32 -42.16 9.88 22.55
C CYS A 32 -42.61 9.90 24.02
N PRO A 33 -41.98 10.70 24.90
CA PRO A 33 -42.37 10.79 26.31
C PRO A 33 -43.84 11.17 26.50
N GLU A 34 -44.40 11.98 25.60
CA GLU A 34 -45.80 12.42 25.67
C GLU A 34 -46.80 11.42 25.07
N CYS A 35 -46.39 10.62 24.08
CA CYS A 35 -47.29 9.77 23.31
C CYS A 35 -47.15 8.28 23.63
N SER A 36 -46.09 7.89 24.34
CA SER A 36 -45.85 6.50 24.69
C SER A 36 -46.70 6.09 25.90
N GLU A 37 -47.58 5.12 25.71
CA GLU A 37 -48.34 4.50 26.80
C GLU A 37 -47.42 3.75 27.78
N THR A 38 -46.23 3.35 27.31
CA THR A 38 -45.22 2.60 28.08
C THR A 38 -44.01 3.45 28.44
N ALA A 39 -44.15 4.79 28.52
CA ALA A 39 -43.03 5.68 28.79
C ALA A 39 -42.28 5.32 30.10
N SER A 40 -43.02 5.01 31.16
CA SER A 40 -42.45 4.62 32.45
C SER A 40 -41.75 3.25 32.46
N GLU A 41 -41.97 2.42 31.44
CA GLU A 41 -41.39 1.08 31.29
C GLU A 41 -40.29 1.03 30.21
N THR A 42 -40.23 2.04 29.34
CA THR A 42 -39.27 2.11 28.25
C THR A 42 -37.95 2.66 28.78
N LEU A 43 -36.89 1.88 28.62
CA LEU A 43 -35.55 2.25 29.05
C LEU A 43 -34.80 3.00 27.94
N VAL A 44 -34.02 3.99 28.36
CA VAL A 44 -33.15 4.81 27.51
C VAL A 44 -31.76 4.80 28.13
N PHE A 45 -30.73 4.63 27.30
CA PHE A 45 -29.35 4.67 27.76
C PHE A 45 -28.77 6.09 27.62
N ASP A 46 -28.31 6.64 28.74
CA ASP A 46 -27.74 7.99 28.88
C ASP A 46 -26.41 7.97 29.64
N ARG A 47 -25.29 8.29 28.98
CA ARG A 47 -23.96 8.57 29.56
C ARG A 47 -23.51 7.61 30.67
N CYS A 48 -23.74 6.32 30.46
CA CYS A 48 -23.45 5.18 31.35
C CYS A 48 -24.57 4.76 32.33
N GLU A 49 -25.71 5.44 32.33
CA GLU A 49 -26.89 5.09 33.11
C GLU A 49 -28.04 4.65 32.20
N THR A 50 -28.94 3.82 32.75
CA THR A 50 -30.19 3.47 32.07
C THR A 50 -31.33 4.15 32.83
N ILE A 51 -31.98 5.10 32.17
CA ILE A 51 -33.07 5.90 32.73
C ILE A 51 -34.39 5.57 32.04
N ARG A 52 -35.51 5.99 32.64
CA ARG A 52 -36.84 5.78 32.05
C ARG A 52 -37.14 6.86 31.02
N LEU A 53 -37.92 6.55 29.98
CA LEU A 53 -38.24 7.49 28.90
C LEU A 53 -38.97 8.75 29.41
N ASP A 54 -39.75 8.64 30.49
CA ASP A 54 -40.44 9.77 31.14
C ASP A 54 -39.49 10.69 31.93
N GLU A 55 -38.27 10.24 32.21
CA GLU A 55 -37.22 11.02 32.88
C GLU A 55 -36.32 11.78 31.88
N VAL A 56 -36.42 11.48 30.59
CA VAL A 56 -35.63 12.11 29.54
C VAL A 56 -36.19 13.48 29.16
N ASP A 57 -35.37 14.52 29.30
CA ASP A 57 -35.62 15.83 28.72
C ASP A 57 -35.21 15.84 27.23
N ALA A 58 -36.13 15.44 26.37
CA ALA A 58 -35.88 15.32 24.93
C ALA A 58 -35.72 16.67 24.21
N ASP A 59 -36.10 17.80 24.83
CA ASP A 59 -35.82 19.15 24.31
C ASP A 59 -34.35 19.52 24.53
N ARG A 60 -33.75 19.03 25.62
CA ARG A 60 -32.34 19.26 25.95
C ARG A 60 -31.39 18.25 25.31
N ASP A 61 -31.72 16.96 25.38
CA ASP A 61 -30.89 15.86 24.86
C ASP A 61 -31.77 14.88 24.06
N PRO A 62 -31.96 15.13 22.75
CA PRO A 62 -32.85 14.33 21.92
C PRO A 62 -32.45 12.86 21.85
N LEU A 63 -33.41 12.00 21.51
CA LEU A 63 -33.23 10.57 21.37
C LEU A 63 -32.88 10.16 19.94
N MET A 64 -32.02 9.14 19.87
CA MET A 64 -31.64 8.45 18.65
C MET A 64 -31.86 6.95 18.84
N VAL A 65 -32.53 6.31 17.88
CA VAL A 65 -32.87 4.88 17.95
C VAL A 65 -32.19 4.14 16.80
N PRO A 66 -31.06 3.45 17.03
CA PRO A 66 -30.41 2.66 15.98
C PRO A 66 -31.25 1.43 15.60
N PRO A 67 -30.90 0.71 14.52
CA PRO A 67 -31.60 -0.49 14.06
C PRO A 67 -31.65 -1.63 15.09
N CYS A 68 -30.81 -1.58 16.13
CA CYS A 68 -30.89 -2.52 17.24
C CYS A 68 -32.17 -2.35 18.07
N GLY A 69 -32.79 -1.17 18.03
CA GLY A 69 -34.06 -0.85 18.68
C GLY A 69 -33.94 -0.21 20.07
N HIS A 70 -32.73 -0.03 20.60
CA HIS A 70 -32.50 0.60 21.91
C HIS A 70 -32.36 2.12 21.75
N ALA A 71 -33.05 2.88 22.60
CA ALA A 71 -32.99 4.34 22.57
C ALA A 71 -31.74 4.84 23.30
N LEU A 72 -31.04 5.78 22.67
CA LEU A 72 -29.83 6.41 23.18
C LEU A 72 -30.06 7.93 23.19
N THR A 73 -29.57 8.63 24.21
CA THR A 73 -29.50 10.09 24.16
C THR A 73 -28.48 10.54 23.10
N LEU A 74 -28.67 11.73 22.55
CA LEU A 74 -27.81 12.30 21.52
C LEU A 74 -26.40 12.45 22.07
N SER A 75 -26.25 12.94 23.30
CA SER A 75 -24.94 13.10 23.93
C SER A 75 -24.20 11.77 24.10
N THR A 76 -24.91 10.69 24.47
CA THR A 76 -24.31 9.35 24.57
C THR A 76 -23.81 8.84 23.23
N LEU A 77 -24.61 9.04 22.18
CA LEU A 77 -24.24 8.58 20.85
C LEU A 77 -23.14 9.45 20.23
N ASP A 78 -23.12 10.75 20.52
CA ASP A 78 -22.02 11.66 20.19
C ASP A 78 -20.68 11.18 20.78
N ASP A 79 -20.70 10.79 22.06
CA ASP A 79 -19.53 10.26 22.77
C ASP A 79 -19.11 8.88 22.22
N LEU A 80 -20.05 7.95 22.02
CA LEU A 80 -19.79 6.62 21.46
C LEU A 80 -19.22 6.68 20.03
N MET A 81 -19.67 7.64 19.23
CA MET A 81 -19.22 7.85 17.85
C MET A 81 -17.98 8.75 17.74
N ASP A 82 -17.47 9.23 18.87
CA ASP A 82 -16.30 10.11 19.00
C ASP A 82 -16.39 11.32 18.05
N LEU A 83 -17.53 12.02 18.04
CA LEU A 83 -17.77 13.12 17.11
C LEU A 83 -16.70 14.22 17.17
N GLY A 84 -16.15 14.47 18.37
CA GLY A 84 -15.07 15.43 18.58
C GLY A 84 -13.82 15.10 17.78
N ARG A 85 -13.58 13.85 17.41
CA ARG A 85 -12.50 13.48 16.49
C ARG A 85 -12.76 13.91 15.05
N TYR A 86 -14.02 13.94 14.64
CA TYR A 86 -14.43 14.21 13.25
C TYR A 86 -14.79 15.68 13.01
N TYR A 87 -15.18 16.44 14.04
CA TYR A 87 -15.69 17.80 13.88
C TYR A 87 -14.98 18.79 14.81
N GLN A 88 -14.93 20.04 14.39
CA GLN A 88 -14.40 21.13 15.20
C GLN A 88 -15.46 21.57 16.18
N GLU A 89 -15.15 21.44 17.46
CA GLU A 89 -16.02 21.78 18.58
C GLU A 89 -15.76 23.24 19.00
N GLN A 90 -16.84 23.97 19.20
CA GLN A 90 -16.84 25.28 19.85
C GLN A 90 -17.78 25.21 21.03
N LYS A 91 -17.22 25.43 22.22
CA LYS A 91 -18.00 25.55 23.45
C LYS A 91 -18.47 26.99 23.59
N ASP A 92 -19.76 27.17 23.79
CA ASP A 92 -20.32 28.46 24.18
C ASP A 92 -20.02 28.70 25.67
N GLU A 93 -19.26 29.74 25.96
CA GLU A 93 -18.84 30.10 27.32
C GLU A 93 -20.02 30.47 28.24
N SER A 94 -21.15 30.89 27.65
CA SER A 94 -22.32 31.36 28.41
C SER A 94 -23.30 30.25 28.77
N SER A 95 -23.51 29.28 27.89
CA SER A 95 -24.44 28.16 28.09
C SER A 95 -23.75 26.84 28.46
N GLY A 96 -22.42 26.76 28.27
CA GLY A 96 -21.67 25.51 28.38
C GLY A 96 -21.98 24.50 27.28
N SER A 97 -22.83 24.85 26.30
CA SER A 97 -23.26 24.00 25.20
C SER A 97 -22.15 23.82 24.17
N LEU A 98 -22.11 22.63 23.57
CA LEU A 98 -21.08 22.21 22.64
C LEU A 98 -21.66 22.24 21.22
N SER A 99 -21.08 23.05 20.35
CA SER A 99 -21.51 23.22 18.97
C SER A 99 -20.42 22.78 18.00
N TYR A 100 -20.80 22.20 16.87
CA TYR A 100 -19.85 21.77 15.85
C TYR A 100 -19.81 22.79 14.72
N VAL A 101 -18.69 23.50 14.58
CA VAL A 101 -18.57 24.67 13.70
C VAL A 101 -17.76 24.43 12.43
N GLY A 102 -17.14 23.25 12.32
CA GLY A 102 -16.30 22.92 11.19
C GLY A 102 -15.95 21.44 11.10
N LEU A 103 -15.28 21.09 10.01
CA LEU A 103 -14.75 19.76 9.76
C LEU A 103 -13.31 19.69 10.28
N LYS A 104 -12.98 18.73 11.14
CA LYS A 104 -11.58 18.42 11.43
C LYS A 104 -10.94 17.65 10.28
N GLU A 105 -9.63 17.82 10.11
CA GLU A 105 -8.85 16.89 9.31
C GLU A 105 -8.84 15.55 10.04
N LEU A 106 -9.17 14.48 9.33
CA LEU A 106 -9.25 13.15 9.93
C LEU A 106 -7.84 12.58 10.03
N THR A 107 -7.34 12.42 11.25
CA THR A 107 -6.00 11.90 11.54
C THR A 107 -6.10 10.64 12.40
N GLY A 108 -5.38 9.57 12.00
CA GLY A 108 -5.22 8.33 12.77
C GLY A 108 -6.16 7.17 12.37
N GLY A 109 -5.87 5.98 12.92
CA GLY A 109 -6.57 4.72 12.63
C GLY A 109 -8.05 4.66 13.08
N PRO A 110 -8.79 3.59 12.71
CA PRO A 110 -10.23 3.54 12.93
C PRO A 110 -10.57 3.71 14.42
N SER A 111 -11.62 4.48 14.72
CA SER A 111 -12.31 4.27 15.99
C SER A 111 -12.81 2.82 16.00
N GLY A 112 -12.70 2.12 17.12
CA GLY A 112 -13.15 0.74 17.24
C GLY A 112 -14.59 0.57 16.75
N GLU A 113 -15.00 -0.66 16.45
CA GLU A 113 -16.38 -0.92 16.06
C GLU A 113 -17.32 -0.43 17.18
N VAL A 114 -18.10 0.60 16.87
CA VAL A 114 -19.04 1.18 17.84
C VAL A 114 -20.21 0.22 17.96
N VAL A 115 -20.42 -0.27 19.17
CA VAL A 115 -21.48 -1.22 19.51
C VAL A 115 -22.48 -0.59 20.46
N CYS A 116 -23.74 -1.02 20.36
CA CYS A 116 -24.77 -0.63 21.30
C CYS A 116 -24.46 -1.23 22.68
N SER A 117 -24.39 -0.40 23.71
CA SER A 117 -24.06 -0.82 25.09
C SER A 117 -25.02 -1.88 25.65
N GLU A 118 -26.29 -1.88 25.24
CA GLU A 118 -27.28 -2.83 25.77
C GLU A 118 -27.25 -4.21 25.11
N CYS A 119 -26.86 -4.30 23.83
CA CYS A 119 -26.97 -5.55 23.07
C CYS A 119 -25.72 -5.94 22.29
N ALA A 120 -24.64 -5.16 22.40
CA ALA A 120 -23.38 -5.32 21.68
C ALA A 120 -23.50 -5.38 20.14
N ARG A 121 -24.68 -5.07 19.57
CA ARG A 121 -24.83 -5.01 18.10
C ARG A 121 -24.12 -3.77 17.55
N PRO A 122 -23.41 -3.88 16.41
CA PRO A 122 -22.76 -2.74 15.78
C PRO A 122 -23.77 -1.64 15.42
N ILE A 123 -23.44 -0.40 15.78
CA ILE A 123 -24.18 0.80 15.37
C ILE A 123 -23.68 1.18 13.98
N SER A 124 -24.21 0.50 12.96
CA SER A 124 -23.82 0.70 11.56
C SER A 124 -24.75 1.64 10.78
N ALA A 125 -25.77 2.19 11.43
CA ALA A 125 -26.77 3.03 10.78
C ALA A 125 -26.22 4.37 10.34
N LEU A 126 -26.55 4.73 9.09
CA LEU A 126 -26.30 6.06 8.52
C LEU A 126 -27.35 7.04 9.03
N PHE A 127 -27.25 7.41 10.31
CA PHE A 127 -27.73 8.73 10.71
C PHE A 127 -26.91 9.78 9.97
N LEU A 128 -27.56 10.83 9.47
CA LEU A 128 -26.90 11.88 8.70
C LEU A 128 -25.77 12.55 9.50
N ARG A 129 -25.98 12.78 10.80
CA ARG A 129 -25.00 13.37 11.73
C ARG A 129 -23.69 12.56 11.80
N TYR A 130 -23.79 11.25 11.96
CA TYR A 130 -22.63 10.36 12.13
C TYR A 130 -22.08 9.81 10.81
N GLY A 131 -22.67 10.20 9.67
CA GLY A 131 -22.30 9.67 8.36
C GLY A 131 -20.81 9.82 8.04
N ARG A 132 -20.14 10.86 8.53
CA ARG A 132 -18.68 11.03 8.35
C ARG A 132 -17.86 9.98 9.10
N SER A 133 -18.16 9.76 10.39
CA SER A 133 -17.49 8.77 11.24
C SER A 133 -17.70 7.36 10.69
N VAL A 134 -18.95 6.98 10.43
CA VAL A 134 -19.31 5.66 9.89
C VAL A 134 -18.61 5.39 8.55
N LYS A 135 -18.64 6.35 7.61
CA LYS A 135 -18.00 6.20 6.30
C LYS A 135 -16.48 6.12 6.41
N HIS A 136 -15.87 6.89 7.31
CA HIS A 136 -14.42 6.83 7.53
C HIS A 136 -14.00 5.45 8.04
N THR A 137 -14.67 4.91 9.05
CA THR A 137 -14.39 3.56 9.57
C THR A 137 -14.62 2.47 8.52
N GLN A 138 -15.71 2.55 7.74
CA GLN A 138 -15.96 1.62 6.65
C GLN A 138 -14.87 1.65 5.58
N LEU A 139 -14.40 2.85 5.22
CA LEU A 139 -13.32 3.04 4.26
C LEU A 139 -12.03 2.40 4.77
N LEU A 140 -11.62 2.70 6.00
CA LEU A 140 -10.44 2.10 6.63
C LEU A 140 -10.53 0.56 6.71
N HIS A 141 -11.70 0.00 7.03
CA HIS A 141 -11.91 -1.45 7.05
C HIS A 141 -11.82 -2.11 5.67
N LEU A 142 -12.38 -1.48 4.63
CA LEU A 142 -12.26 -1.98 3.25
C LEU A 142 -10.82 -1.94 2.78
N MET A 143 -10.12 -0.85 3.10
CA MET A 143 -8.70 -0.68 2.82
C MET A 143 -7.84 -1.73 3.50
N GLY A 144 -7.98 -1.91 4.82
CA GLY A 144 -7.23 -2.94 5.55
C GLY A 144 -7.46 -4.35 5.00
N ARG A 145 -8.68 -4.67 4.54
CA ARG A 145 -8.98 -5.95 3.86
C ARG A 145 -8.30 -6.07 2.51
N PHE A 146 -8.32 -5.01 1.71
CA PHE A 146 -7.64 -4.97 0.42
C PHE A 146 -6.14 -5.20 0.59
N TYR A 147 -5.49 -4.47 1.50
CA TYR A 147 -4.05 -4.60 1.75
C TYR A 147 -3.65 -5.98 2.27
N LYS A 148 -4.39 -6.54 3.23
CA LYS A 148 -4.14 -7.90 3.72
C LYS A 148 -4.23 -8.93 2.60
N LYS A 149 -5.20 -8.77 1.69
CA LYS A 149 -5.34 -9.66 0.54
C LYS A 149 -4.17 -9.49 -0.43
N GLN A 150 -3.80 -8.26 -0.78
CA GLN A 150 -2.67 -7.97 -1.67
C GLN A 150 -1.37 -8.57 -1.13
N MET A 151 -1.07 -8.35 0.16
CA MET A 151 0.10 -8.96 0.80
C MET A 151 0.07 -10.49 0.80
N ALA A 152 -1.11 -11.10 1.02
CA ALA A 152 -1.25 -12.55 0.96
C ALA A 152 -0.98 -13.09 -0.47
N ASP A 153 -1.52 -12.42 -1.48
CA ASP A 153 -1.33 -12.77 -2.89
C ASP A 153 0.16 -12.63 -3.28
N ASN A 154 0.83 -11.54 -2.87
CA ASN A 154 2.27 -11.33 -3.07
C ASN A 154 3.12 -12.46 -2.46
N ASN A 155 2.87 -12.77 -1.19
CA ASN A 155 3.59 -13.85 -0.50
C ASN A 155 3.39 -15.19 -1.21
N GLN A 156 2.18 -15.44 -1.71
CA GLN A 156 1.90 -16.64 -2.49
C GLN A 156 2.67 -16.67 -3.82
N HIS A 157 2.78 -15.55 -4.52
CA HIS A 157 3.62 -15.42 -5.73
C HIS A 157 5.09 -15.71 -5.41
N CYS A 158 5.66 -15.10 -4.38
CA CYS A 158 7.04 -15.34 -3.96
C CYS A 158 7.30 -16.81 -3.54
N ALA A 159 6.35 -17.44 -2.86
CA ALA A 159 6.43 -18.85 -2.49
C ALA A 159 6.48 -19.77 -3.73
N ARG A 160 5.62 -19.52 -4.73
CA ARG A 160 5.62 -20.28 -5.99
C ARG A 160 6.94 -20.15 -6.75
N VAL A 161 7.54 -18.95 -6.76
CA VAL A 161 8.87 -18.72 -7.37
C VAL A 161 9.94 -19.53 -6.67
N THR A 162 9.99 -19.47 -5.34
CA THR A 162 10.97 -20.19 -4.52
C THR A 162 10.89 -21.70 -4.76
N GLU A 163 9.67 -22.24 -4.77
CA GLU A 163 9.42 -23.67 -5.01
C GLU A 163 9.81 -24.07 -6.45
N SER A 164 9.50 -23.22 -7.44
CA SER A 164 9.89 -23.44 -8.84
C SER A 164 11.40 -23.53 -9.00
N PHE A 165 12.14 -22.59 -8.42
CA PHE A 165 13.60 -22.56 -8.51
C PHE A 165 14.25 -23.73 -7.77
N ALA A 166 13.72 -24.13 -6.62
CA ALA A 166 14.19 -25.31 -5.91
C ALA A 166 14.09 -26.59 -6.77
N ARG A 167 12.98 -26.77 -7.50
CA ARG A 167 12.81 -27.89 -8.44
C ARG A 167 13.71 -27.77 -9.67
N ALA A 168 13.74 -26.59 -10.27
CA ALA A 168 14.48 -26.33 -11.50
C ALA A 168 15.99 -26.49 -11.30
N LYS A 169 16.53 -26.08 -10.15
CA LYS A 169 17.94 -26.23 -9.78
C LYS A 169 18.42 -27.67 -10.00
N GLY A 170 17.71 -28.66 -9.46
CA GLY A 170 18.08 -30.07 -9.61
C GLY A 170 18.08 -30.52 -11.09
N ALA A 171 17.04 -30.16 -11.84
CA ALA A 171 16.90 -30.51 -13.25
C ALA A 171 17.98 -29.85 -14.13
N LEU A 172 18.29 -28.57 -13.87
CA LEU A 172 19.27 -27.79 -14.60
C LEU A 172 20.69 -28.35 -14.40
N LEU A 173 21.08 -28.59 -13.14
CA LEU A 173 22.38 -29.16 -12.79
C LEU A 173 22.55 -30.59 -13.39
N GLN A 174 21.49 -31.40 -13.38
CA GLN A 174 21.49 -32.72 -14.01
C GLN A 174 21.57 -32.65 -15.55
N SER A 175 20.96 -31.65 -16.18
CA SER A 175 21.08 -31.45 -17.62
C SER A 175 22.49 -31.00 -18.01
N MET A 176 23.09 -30.13 -17.22
CA MET A 176 24.43 -29.59 -17.45
C MET A 176 25.52 -30.65 -17.32
N SER A 177 25.42 -31.56 -16.33
CA SER A 177 26.37 -32.67 -16.19
C SER A 177 26.35 -33.65 -17.37
N LYS A 178 25.22 -33.74 -18.10
CA LYS A 178 25.08 -34.59 -19.29
C LYS A 178 25.54 -33.88 -20.57
N ALA A 179 25.55 -32.54 -20.59
CA ALA A 179 25.98 -31.75 -21.72
C ALA A 179 27.49 -31.49 -21.62
N LYS A 180 28.32 -32.30 -22.29
CA LYS A 180 29.74 -31.95 -22.47
C LYS A 180 29.83 -30.60 -23.18
N ALA A 181 30.35 -29.58 -22.49
CA ALA A 181 30.55 -28.25 -23.06
C ALA A 181 31.53 -28.34 -24.23
N SER A 182 31.09 -27.93 -25.42
CA SER A 182 32.01 -27.47 -26.46
C SER A 182 32.22 -25.99 -26.21
N PRO A 183 33.44 -25.54 -25.83
CA PRO A 183 33.72 -24.12 -25.70
C PRO A 183 33.59 -23.53 -27.10
N ARG A 184 32.57 -22.70 -27.32
CA ARG A 184 32.53 -21.81 -28.47
C ARG A 184 32.81 -20.42 -27.93
N PRO A 185 33.88 -19.75 -28.40
CA PRO A 185 34.14 -18.38 -27.99
C PRO A 185 32.94 -17.54 -28.40
N VAL A 186 32.24 -16.99 -27.40
CA VAL A 186 31.15 -16.05 -27.63
C VAL A 186 31.80 -14.73 -28.03
N SER A 187 31.57 -14.31 -29.27
CA SER A 187 31.90 -12.95 -29.70
C SER A 187 31.11 -11.98 -28.84
N THR A 188 31.83 -11.15 -28.10
CA THR A 188 31.34 -10.10 -27.20
C THR A 188 30.30 -9.23 -27.90
N ARG A 189 29.03 -9.48 -27.64
CA ARG A 189 27.99 -8.47 -27.80
C ARG A 189 27.85 -7.76 -26.46
N SER A 190 28.40 -6.55 -26.36
CA SER A 190 28.01 -5.63 -25.31
C SER A 190 26.53 -5.27 -25.51
N ILE A 191 25.65 -5.72 -24.62
CA ILE A 191 24.26 -5.26 -24.57
C ILE A 191 24.27 -3.90 -23.84
N ASP A 192 24.89 -2.90 -24.46
CA ASP A 192 25.09 -1.57 -23.84
C ASP A 192 23.91 -0.59 -24.06
N SER A 193 22.75 -1.05 -24.58
CA SER A 193 21.71 -0.12 -25.05
C SER A 193 20.24 -0.48 -24.78
N ARG A 194 19.93 -1.43 -23.89
CA ARG A 194 18.52 -1.82 -23.63
C ARG A 194 18.04 -1.80 -22.18
N VAL A 195 18.89 -1.44 -21.22
CA VAL A 195 18.50 -1.48 -19.81
C VAL A 195 18.23 -0.06 -19.30
N THR A 196 17.12 0.50 -19.77
CA THR A 196 16.47 1.67 -19.16
C THR A 196 15.46 1.15 -18.14
N VAL A 197 15.60 1.56 -16.87
CA VAL A 197 14.63 1.27 -15.79
C VAL A 197 13.21 1.67 -16.19
N GLN A 198 13.09 2.70 -17.03
CA GLN A 198 11.83 3.18 -17.59
C GLN A 198 11.14 2.18 -18.53
N ASP A 199 11.86 1.25 -19.16
CA ASP A 199 11.28 0.31 -20.13
C ASP A 199 10.85 -1.03 -19.54
N ARG A 200 11.17 -1.38 -18.28
CA ARG A 200 10.68 -2.63 -17.64
C ARG A 200 10.96 -3.92 -18.46
N VAL A 201 11.88 -3.87 -19.43
CA VAL A 201 11.96 -4.78 -20.60
C VAL A 201 12.56 -6.15 -20.31
N LEU A 202 13.15 -6.43 -19.13
CA LEU A 202 13.73 -7.77 -18.91
C LEU A 202 12.70 -8.85 -18.58
N VAL A 203 11.53 -8.50 -18.06
CA VAL A 203 10.53 -9.52 -17.65
C VAL A 203 9.95 -10.26 -18.86
N GLY A 204 9.97 -9.67 -20.06
CA GLY A 204 9.44 -10.28 -21.27
C GLY A 204 10.41 -11.21 -22.02
N ASP A 205 11.72 -11.14 -21.74
CA ASP A 205 12.76 -11.78 -22.57
C ASP A 205 13.73 -12.66 -21.76
N MET A 206 13.52 -12.80 -20.44
CA MET A 206 14.32 -13.68 -19.58
C MET A 206 14.16 -15.17 -19.94
N GLY A 207 13.11 -15.55 -20.65
CA GLY A 207 12.96 -16.89 -21.20
C GLY A 207 13.81 -17.18 -22.45
N GLU A 208 14.11 -16.19 -23.30
CA GLU A 208 14.74 -16.40 -24.62
C GLU A 208 16.27 -16.31 -24.61
N VAL A 209 16.90 -16.92 -23.61
CA VAL A 209 18.35 -16.79 -23.37
C VAL A 209 19.25 -17.52 -24.38
N ALA A 210 18.76 -18.52 -25.12
CA ALA A 210 19.55 -19.25 -26.11
C ALA A 210 19.89 -18.40 -27.34
N SER A 211 18.95 -17.56 -27.79
CA SER A 211 19.15 -16.72 -28.97
C SER A 211 20.11 -15.57 -28.68
N LEU A 212 20.08 -15.04 -27.45
CA LEU A 212 20.86 -13.90 -27.00
C LEU A 212 22.28 -14.29 -26.55
N TYR A 213 22.40 -15.37 -25.76
CA TYR A 213 23.65 -15.74 -25.10
C TYR A 213 24.25 -17.05 -25.61
N HIS A 214 23.70 -17.64 -26.68
CA HIS A 214 24.15 -18.94 -27.22
C HIS A 214 24.09 -20.09 -26.20
N ILE A 215 23.16 -20.03 -25.25
CA ILE A 215 22.89 -21.11 -24.30
C ILE A 215 22.23 -22.29 -25.05
N PRO A 216 22.60 -23.56 -24.77
CA PRO A 216 21.97 -24.71 -25.41
C PRO A 216 20.44 -24.72 -25.24
N TRP A 217 19.70 -25.03 -26.31
CA TRP A 217 18.23 -25.03 -26.29
C TRP A 217 17.62 -25.88 -25.16
N ARG A 218 18.25 -27.02 -24.83
CA ARG A 218 17.83 -27.87 -23.70
C ARG A 218 17.89 -27.14 -22.35
N HIS A 219 18.90 -26.31 -22.15
CA HIS A 219 19.04 -25.49 -20.95
C HIS A 219 18.01 -24.35 -20.94
N GLN A 220 17.77 -23.72 -22.11
CA GLN A 220 16.70 -22.73 -22.24
C GLN A 220 15.33 -23.31 -21.89
N SER A 221 14.97 -24.51 -22.36
CA SER A 221 13.66 -25.09 -22.07
C SER A 221 13.45 -25.33 -20.57
N ILE A 222 14.47 -25.82 -19.86
CA ILE A 222 14.42 -25.98 -18.40
C ILE A 222 14.35 -24.61 -17.71
N TRP A 223 15.13 -23.64 -18.18
CA TRP A 223 15.14 -22.28 -17.65
C TRP A 223 13.80 -21.55 -17.82
N LYS A 224 13.18 -21.64 -19.01
CA LYS A 224 11.85 -21.07 -19.28
C LYS A 224 10.79 -21.59 -18.32
N GLU A 225 10.75 -22.90 -18.13
CA GLU A 225 9.82 -23.51 -17.18
C GLU A 225 10.12 -23.08 -15.73
N ALA A 226 11.40 -22.92 -15.39
CA ALA A 226 11.82 -22.47 -14.07
C ALA A 226 11.39 -21.02 -13.78
N ILE A 227 11.59 -20.12 -14.74
CA ILE A 227 11.42 -18.67 -14.58
C ILE A 227 9.99 -18.20 -14.80
N LYS A 228 9.14 -19.00 -15.45
CA LYS A 228 7.75 -18.64 -15.71
C LYS A 228 6.97 -18.17 -14.46
N PRO A 229 7.04 -18.83 -13.28
CA PRO A 229 6.41 -18.31 -12.06
C PRO A 229 6.97 -16.96 -11.61
N ALA A 230 8.24 -16.67 -11.92
CA ALA A 230 8.87 -15.40 -11.61
C ALA A 230 8.45 -14.30 -12.59
N GLU A 231 8.33 -14.61 -13.89
CA GLU A 231 7.75 -13.71 -14.88
C GLU A 231 6.29 -13.38 -14.54
N ASP A 232 5.48 -14.38 -14.16
CA ASP A 232 4.10 -14.19 -13.72
C ASP A 232 4.00 -13.29 -12.48
N ALA A 233 4.90 -13.47 -11.51
CA ALA A 233 4.96 -12.65 -10.30
C ALA A 233 5.42 -11.21 -10.61
N LEU A 234 6.47 -11.03 -11.39
CA LEU A 234 6.96 -9.71 -11.80
C LEU A 234 5.91 -8.97 -12.66
N ALA A 235 5.17 -9.68 -13.52
CA ALA A 235 4.05 -9.09 -14.25
C ALA A 235 2.89 -8.72 -13.33
N PHE A 236 2.62 -9.51 -12.28
CA PHE A 236 1.61 -9.19 -11.27
C PHE A 236 1.99 -7.93 -10.47
N PHE A 237 3.21 -7.85 -9.95
CA PHE A 237 3.71 -6.65 -9.26
C PHE A 237 3.78 -5.44 -10.19
N GLY A 238 4.21 -5.64 -11.44
CA GLY A 238 4.26 -4.59 -12.45
C GLY A 238 2.88 -3.99 -12.80
N ARG A 239 1.80 -4.78 -12.72
CA ARG A 239 0.42 -4.29 -12.88
C ARG A 239 -0.05 -3.47 -11.67
N SER A 240 0.26 -3.92 -10.46
CA SER A 240 -0.03 -3.19 -9.21
C SER A 240 0.62 -1.79 -9.21
N LEU A 241 1.79 -1.64 -9.81
CA LEU A 241 2.51 -0.37 -9.97
C LEU A 241 1.96 0.57 -11.08
N VAL A 242 1.04 0.12 -11.93
CA VAL A 242 0.54 0.88 -13.11
C VAL A 242 -0.95 1.17 -13.03
N GLU A 243 -1.72 0.21 -12.55
CA GLU A 243 -3.14 0.40 -12.32
C GLU A 243 -3.30 1.29 -11.09
N ARG A 244 -4.05 2.39 -11.24
CA ARG A 244 -4.42 3.24 -10.10
C ARG A 244 -4.96 2.32 -9.00
N SER A 245 -4.40 2.47 -7.80
CA SER A 245 -4.85 1.75 -6.63
C SER A 245 -6.38 1.71 -6.59
N PRO A 246 -7.02 0.54 -6.41
CA PRO A 246 -8.47 0.45 -6.26
C PRO A 246 -9.01 1.37 -5.17
N ILE A 247 -8.16 1.79 -4.24
CA ILE A 247 -8.43 2.79 -3.21
C ILE A 247 -8.54 4.19 -3.80
N MET A 248 -7.70 4.57 -4.75
CA MET A 248 -7.83 5.82 -5.49
C MET A 248 -9.10 5.83 -6.35
N ASP A 249 -9.50 4.68 -6.91
CA ASP A 249 -10.76 4.53 -7.63
C ASP A 249 -11.98 4.52 -6.71
N LEU A 250 -11.92 3.84 -5.56
CA LEU A 250 -12.94 3.88 -4.50
C LEU A 250 -13.05 5.28 -3.90
N THR A 251 -11.94 5.96 -3.69
CA THR A 251 -11.89 7.35 -3.22
C THR A 251 -12.48 8.27 -4.27
N ALA A 252 -12.12 8.12 -5.55
CA ALA A 252 -12.72 8.88 -6.64
C ALA A 252 -14.23 8.61 -6.76
N LEU A 253 -14.68 7.37 -6.57
CA LEU A 253 -16.10 6.99 -6.53
C LEU A 253 -16.83 7.57 -5.32
N LEU A 254 -16.21 7.54 -4.14
CA LEU A 254 -16.76 8.09 -2.91
C LEU A 254 -16.82 9.61 -2.96
N VAL A 255 -15.79 10.28 -3.49
CA VAL A 255 -15.77 11.72 -3.77
C VAL A 255 -16.86 12.08 -4.76
N ARG A 256 -17.01 11.33 -5.86
CA ARG A 256 -18.13 11.51 -6.82
C ARG A 256 -19.51 11.36 -6.17
N LYS A 257 -19.66 10.49 -5.17
CA LYS A 257 -20.92 10.26 -4.45
C LYS A 257 -21.15 11.19 -3.26
N SER A 258 -20.10 11.84 -2.74
CA SER A 258 -20.16 12.69 -1.53
C SER A 258 -20.07 14.19 -1.81
N LEU A 259 -19.65 14.59 -3.02
CA LEU A 259 -19.93 15.93 -3.53
C LEU A 259 -21.45 16.13 -3.55
N PRO A 260 -21.99 17.15 -2.87
CA PRO A 260 -23.39 17.47 -3.02
C PRO A 260 -23.63 17.73 -4.49
N LEU A 261 -24.65 17.10 -5.05
CA LEU A 261 -25.29 17.60 -6.26
C LEU A 261 -25.64 19.05 -5.96
N SER A 262 -24.78 19.98 -6.37
CA SER A 262 -25.09 21.38 -6.58
C SER A 262 -26.07 21.47 -7.77
N GLN A 263 -27.21 20.81 -7.62
CA GLN A 263 -28.39 20.89 -8.46
C GLN A 263 -29.60 20.97 -7.54
N GLY A 264 -29.54 21.93 -6.62
CA GLY A 264 -30.60 22.24 -5.68
C GLY A 264 -31.01 23.71 -5.73
N SER A 265 -31.04 24.38 -6.89
CA SER A 265 -31.86 25.60 -7.07
C SER A 265 -31.94 26.06 -8.54
N ARG A 266 -32.69 25.35 -9.39
CA ARG A 266 -33.33 25.92 -10.61
C ARG A 266 -34.60 25.15 -10.98
N ARG A 267 -35.47 24.84 -10.01
CA ARG A 267 -36.81 24.28 -10.29
C ARG A 267 -37.91 25.33 -10.38
N SER A 268 -37.57 26.63 -10.36
CA SER A 268 -38.50 27.71 -10.70
C SER A 268 -37.84 28.67 -11.68
N GLN A 269 -37.88 28.32 -12.96
CA GLN A 269 -37.84 29.19 -14.15
C GLN A 269 -37.52 28.30 -15.37
N ARG A 270 -38.50 27.51 -15.81
CA ARG A 270 -38.46 26.89 -17.14
C ARG A 270 -39.68 27.35 -17.92
N LYS A 271 -39.61 28.59 -18.42
CA LYS A 271 -40.36 29.02 -19.60
C LYS A 271 -39.35 29.40 -20.68
N LYS A 272 -39.33 28.56 -21.72
CA LYS A 272 -38.86 28.78 -23.10
C LYS A 272 -37.41 29.24 -23.34
N ALA A 273 -36.54 28.29 -23.72
CA ALA A 273 -35.53 28.46 -24.78
C ALA A 273 -35.11 27.07 -25.30
N PRO A 274 -34.95 26.86 -26.62
CA PRO A 274 -34.49 25.60 -27.20
C PRO A 274 -32.96 25.59 -27.40
N GLY A 275 -32.36 24.42 -27.23
CA GLY A 275 -31.01 24.11 -27.74
C GLY A 275 -29.87 24.22 -26.73
N ILE A 276 -29.63 23.17 -25.94
CA ILE A 276 -28.29 22.87 -25.42
C ILE A 276 -28.04 21.37 -25.61
N SER A 277 -26.97 21.08 -26.33
CA SER A 277 -26.40 19.76 -26.63
C SER A 277 -26.12 18.97 -25.35
N PRO A 278 -26.13 17.61 -25.36
CA PRO A 278 -25.73 16.81 -24.21
C PRO A 278 -24.29 17.15 -23.83
N GLN A 279 -24.08 17.71 -22.63
CA GLN A 279 -22.73 17.90 -22.11
C GLN A 279 -22.06 16.52 -21.92
N SER A 280 -20.82 16.44 -22.41
CA SER A 280 -19.92 15.30 -22.23
C SER A 280 -19.77 14.92 -20.75
N PRO A 281 -19.42 13.65 -20.43
CA PRO A 281 -19.20 13.23 -19.06
C PRO A 281 -18.12 14.10 -18.40
N PRO A 282 -18.24 14.38 -17.08
CA PRO A 282 -17.29 15.23 -16.39
C PRO A 282 -15.88 14.63 -16.48
N SER A 283 -14.91 15.49 -16.79
CA SER A 283 -13.49 15.16 -16.84
C SER A 283 -13.00 14.55 -15.53
N SER A 284 -11.93 13.75 -15.61
CA SER A 284 -11.19 13.24 -14.47
C SER A 284 -10.96 14.34 -13.41
N PRO A 285 -11.17 14.08 -12.11
CA PRO A 285 -10.87 15.06 -11.08
C PRO A 285 -9.39 15.45 -11.16
N SER A 286 -9.11 16.73 -11.01
CA SER A 286 -7.74 17.26 -10.99
C SER A 286 -6.99 16.78 -9.74
N ASP A 287 -5.66 16.69 -9.81
CA ASP A 287 -4.82 16.27 -8.67
C ASP A 287 -5.02 17.14 -7.42
N LYS A 288 -5.40 18.40 -7.59
CA LYS A 288 -5.74 19.31 -6.50
C LYS A 288 -7.05 18.93 -5.79
N GLU A 289 -8.08 18.58 -6.55
CA GLU A 289 -9.36 18.10 -6.01
C GLU A 289 -9.20 16.76 -5.31
N LEU A 290 -8.37 15.88 -5.88
CA LEU A 290 -8.02 14.59 -5.30
C LEU A 290 -7.27 14.75 -3.97
N SER A 291 -6.24 15.62 -3.95
CA SER A 291 -5.47 15.93 -2.74
C SER A 291 -6.33 16.57 -1.65
N GLN A 292 -7.26 17.45 -2.02
CA GLN A 292 -8.18 18.07 -1.08
C GLN A 292 -9.20 17.06 -0.53
N ALA A 293 -9.69 16.14 -1.36
CA ALA A 293 -10.53 15.04 -0.93
C ALA A 293 -9.79 14.08 0.02
N ILE A 294 -8.55 13.73 -0.27
CA ILE A 294 -7.70 12.89 0.58
C ILE A 294 -7.55 13.52 1.97
N ARG A 295 -7.23 14.83 2.03
CA ARG A 295 -7.16 15.56 3.32
C ARG A 295 -8.50 15.59 4.04
N THR A 296 -9.59 15.89 3.32
CA THR A 296 -10.93 16.00 3.91
C THR A 296 -11.46 14.65 4.42
N LEU A 297 -11.07 13.54 3.79
CA LEU A 297 -11.49 12.19 4.15
C LEU A 297 -10.51 11.47 5.12
N GLY A 298 -9.39 12.11 5.49
CA GLY A 298 -8.37 11.51 6.36
C GLY A 298 -7.62 10.38 5.74
N LEU A 299 -7.49 10.39 4.42
CA LEU A 299 -6.85 9.32 3.67
C LEU A 299 -5.33 9.51 3.59
N LYS A 300 -4.72 10.27 4.49
CA LYS A 300 -3.24 10.35 4.56
C LYS A 300 -2.65 8.98 4.88
N ASP A 301 -3.24 8.27 5.84
CA ASP A 301 -2.84 6.91 6.21
C ASP A 301 -3.10 5.92 5.07
N ALA A 302 -4.08 6.22 4.22
CA ALA A 302 -4.43 5.45 3.03
C ALA A 302 -3.45 5.65 1.87
N VAL A 303 -3.05 6.89 1.60
CA VAL A 303 -2.00 7.20 0.63
C VAL A 303 -0.68 6.58 1.07
N ARG A 304 -0.34 6.72 2.36
CA ARG A 304 0.85 6.09 2.93
C ARG A 304 0.80 4.57 2.82
N ALA A 305 -0.35 3.94 3.10
CA ALA A 305 -0.48 2.50 2.95
C ALA A 305 -0.42 2.04 1.47
N ASP A 306 -0.77 2.90 0.51
CA ASP A 306 -0.59 2.65 -0.92
C ASP A 306 0.89 2.74 -1.33
N GLU A 307 1.60 3.74 -0.80
CA GLU A 307 3.06 3.88 -0.91
C GLU A 307 3.76 2.66 -0.29
N ASP A 308 3.31 2.18 0.87
CA ASP A 308 3.83 0.99 1.54
C ASP A 308 3.63 -0.29 0.70
N VAL A 309 2.48 -0.45 0.03
CA VAL A 309 2.24 -1.57 -0.89
C VAL A 309 3.13 -1.48 -2.11
N THR A 310 3.23 -0.31 -2.71
CA THR A 310 4.10 -0.06 -3.87
C THR A 310 5.55 -0.39 -3.51
N LEU A 311 6.00 0.07 -2.34
CA LEU A 311 7.32 -0.23 -1.80
C LEU A 311 7.51 -1.73 -1.56
N TYR A 312 6.49 -2.41 -1.04
CA TYR A 312 6.52 -3.85 -0.83
C TYR A 312 6.53 -4.66 -2.14
N ASP A 313 5.84 -4.22 -3.19
CA ASP A 313 5.84 -4.84 -4.53
C ASP A 313 7.23 -4.73 -5.17
N VAL A 314 7.88 -3.57 -5.02
CA VAL A 314 9.26 -3.36 -5.47
C VAL A 314 10.22 -4.22 -4.65
N GLY A 315 10.10 -4.25 -3.33
CA GLY A 315 10.91 -5.15 -2.49
C GLY A 315 10.76 -6.62 -2.91
N SER A 316 9.52 -7.07 -3.15
CA SER A 316 9.21 -8.43 -3.60
C SER A 316 9.82 -8.74 -4.97
N SER A 317 9.76 -7.80 -5.90
CA SER A 317 10.38 -7.93 -7.22
C SER A 317 11.91 -8.05 -7.14
N SER A 318 12.54 -7.29 -6.23
CA SER A 318 13.99 -7.38 -6.00
C SER A 318 14.41 -8.74 -5.44
N LEU A 319 13.63 -9.31 -4.53
CA LEU A 319 13.86 -10.67 -4.00
C LEU A 319 13.73 -11.74 -5.09
N ILE A 320 12.76 -11.59 -5.99
CA ILE A 320 12.60 -12.48 -7.15
C ILE A 320 13.81 -12.39 -8.08
N LEU A 321 14.25 -11.17 -8.43
CA LEU A 321 15.44 -10.96 -9.26
C LEU A 321 16.69 -11.56 -8.63
N SER A 322 16.85 -11.40 -7.30
CA SER A 322 17.95 -12.01 -6.55
C SER A 322 17.92 -13.54 -6.59
N SER A 323 16.71 -14.13 -6.62
CA SER A 323 16.51 -15.57 -6.71
C SER A 323 16.79 -16.09 -8.13
N ILE A 324 16.36 -15.35 -9.16
CA ILE A 324 16.70 -15.64 -10.57
C ILE A 324 18.22 -15.62 -10.72
N PHE A 325 18.86 -14.60 -10.14
CA PHE A 325 20.30 -14.44 -10.17
C PHE A 325 21.04 -15.59 -9.48
N GLY A 326 20.58 -16.04 -8.31
CA GLY A 326 21.13 -17.21 -7.65
C GLY A 326 21.11 -18.46 -8.54
N LEU A 327 19.96 -18.73 -9.18
CA LEU A 327 19.83 -19.87 -10.10
C LEU A 327 20.74 -19.75 -11.33
N ALA A 328 20.86 -18.54 -11.90
CA ALA A 328 21.73 -18.27 -13.06
C ALA A 328 23.22 -18.45 -12.72
N VAL A 329 23.66 -18.05 -11.52
CA VAL A 329 25.05 -18.26 -11.06
C VAL A 329 25.36 -19.75 -10.90
N GLU A 330 24.44 -20.52 -10.33
CA GLU A 330 24.62 -21.97 -10.23
C GLU A 330 24.67 -22.64 -11.60
N ALA A 331 23.84 -22.18 -12.54
CA ALA A 331 23.86 -22.59 -13.93
C ALA A 331 25.22 -22.30 -14.59
N MET A 332 25.77 -21.11 -14.36
CA MET A 332 27.08 -20.69 -14.85
C MET A 332 28.20 -21.58 -14.30
N HIS A 333 28.24 -21.83 -12.98
CA HIS A 333 29.26 -22.69 -12.39
C HIS A 333 29.22 -24.11 -12.95
N ALA A 334 28.02 -24.66 -13.18
CA ALA A 334 27.87 -26.01 -13.72
C ALA A 334 28.17 -26.10 -15.23
N ALA A 335 27.87 -25.05 -16.00
CA ALA A 335 28.15 -25.00 -17.44
C ALA A 335 29.58 -24.56 -17.78
N GLY A 336 30.26 -23.91 -16.84
CA GLY A 336 31.59 -23.31 -17.01
C GLY A 336 31.55 -21.85 -17.46
N VAL A 337 32.61 -21.12 -17.14
CA VAL A 337 32.75 -19.67 -17.39
C VAL A 337 32.81 -19.30 -18.88
N GLU A 338 33.17 -20.25 -19.74
CA GLU A 338 33.17 -20.09 -21.20
C GLU A 338 31.77 -20.19 -21.84
N SER A 339 30.73 -20.46 -21.02
CA SER A 339 29.37 -20.63 -21.51
C SER A 339 28.61 -19.31 -21.62
N GLY A 340 27.53 -19.32 -22.40
CA GLY A 340 26.57 -18.22 -22.48
C GLY A 340 26.02 -17.74 -21.13
N TRP A 341 26.00 -18.62 -20.13
CA TRP A 341 25.54 -18.27 -18.78
C TRP A 341 26.39 -17.20 -18.12
N TYR A 342 27.69 -17.13 -18.42
CA TYR A 342 28.56 -16.09 -17.86
C TYR A 342 28.10 -14.68 -18.25
N TRP A 343 27.79 -14.49 -19.53
CA TRP A 343 27.32 -13.21 -20.07
C TRP A 343 25.92 -12.86 -19.56
N PHE A 344 25.03 -13.85 -19.49
CA PHE A 344 23.70 -13.66 -18.93
C PHE A 344 23.73 -13.23 -17.45
N VAL A 345 24.61 -13.85 -16.65
CA VAL A 345 24.84 -13.46 -15.24
C VAL A 345 25.36 -12.02 -15.14
N GLY A 346 26.25 -11.60 -16.05
CA GLY A 346 26.74 -10.22 -16.13
C GLY A 346 25.63 -9.19 -16.32
N ASP A 347 24.74 -9.41 -17.29
CA ASP A 347 23.61 -8.51 -17.53
C ASP A 347 22.64 -8.50 -16.35
N LEU A 348 22.37 -9.67 -15.78
CA LEU A 348 21.46 -9.81 -14.64
C LEU A 348 21.95 -9.08 -13.38
N ILE A 349 23.28 -8.97 -13.17
CA ILE A 349 23.88 -8.13 -12.12
C ILE A 349 23.48 -6.66 -12.31
N GLY A 350 23.59 -6.13 -13.54
CA GLY A 350 23.20 -4.76 -13.86
C GLY A 350 21.72 -4.50 -13.57
N CYS A 351 20.86 -5.45 -13.94
CA CYS A 351 19.43 -5.41 -13.69
C CYS A 351 19.10 -5.37 -12.19
N CYS A 352 19.70 -6.29 -11.41
CA CYS A 352 19.52 -6.34 -9.96
C CYS A 352 20.00 -5.04 -9.30
N HIS A 353 21.10 -4.46 -9.77
CA HIS A 353 21.63 -3.22 -9.23
C HIS A 353 20.66 -2.05 -9.44
N LEU A 354 20.20 -1.84 -10.68
CA LEU A 354 19.27 -0.77 -11.02
C LEU A 354 17.95 -0.87 -10.25
N TYR A 355 17.41 -2.08 -10.14
CA TYR A 355 16.17 -2.32 -9.43
C TYR A 355 16.29 -2.01 -7.93
N ASN A 356 17.41 -2.40 -7.31
CA ASN A 356 17.68 -2.09 -5.91
C ASN A 356 17.93 -0.60 -5.65
N LEU A 357 18.51 0.13 -6.62
CA LEU A 357 18.64 1.59 -6.53
C LEU A 357 17.27 2.28 -6.57
N GLU A 358 16.38 1.85 -7.46
CA GLU A 358 15.00 2.35 -7.51
C GLU A 358 14.26 2.02 -6.20
N TYR A 359 14.42 0.80 -5.68
CA TYR A 359 13.86 0.41 -4.38
C TYR A 359 14.34 1.30 -3.23
N LYS A 360 15.66 1.55 -3.14
CA LYS A 360 16.24 2.45 -2.14
C LYS A 360 15.66 3.87 -2.28
N LYS A 361 15.59 4.39 -3.51
CA LYS A 361 15.06 5.72 -3.78
C LYS A 361 13.61 5.85 -3.32
N MET A 362 12.75 4.89 -3.68
CA MET A 362 11.35 4.89 -3.27
C MET A 362 11.19 4.80 -1.76
N ALA A 363 12.01 3.98 -1.08
CA ALA A 363 12.00 3.89 0.37
C ALA A 363 12.34 5.24 1.04
N LEU A 364 13.35 5.94 0.51
CA LEU A 364 13.75 7.27 0.99
C LEU A 364 12.67 8.33 0.73
N ASP A 365 12.04 8.31 -0.45
CA ASP A 365 10.95 9.21 -0.80
C ASP A 365 9.73 9.01 0.14
N CYS A 366 9.50 7.78 0.62
CA CYS A 366 8.47 7.45 1.62
C CYS A 366 8.91 7.72 3.08
N GLY A 367 10.17 8.10 3.31
CA GLY A 367 10.75 8.28 4.64
C GLY A 367 10.95 6.96 5.43
N ASP A 368 10.95 5.80 4.75
CA ASP A 368 11.21 4.50 5.37
C ASP A 368 12.71 4.16 5.33
N THR A 369 13.42 4.58 6.38
CA THR A 369 14.87 4.38 6.50
C THR A 369 15.26 2.92 6.70
N ASN A 370 14.38 2.10 7.28
CA ASN A 370 14.65 0.67 7.46
C ASN A 370 14.64 -0.05 6.12
N THR A 371 13.61 0.19 5.31
CA THR A 371 13.52 -0.36 3.96
C THR A 371 14.65 0.15 3.07
N ALA A 372 15.02 1.43 3.18
CA ALA A 372 16.18 1.97 2.49
C ALA A 372 17.47 1.23 2.88
N SER A 373 17.67 0.91 4.17
CA SER A 373 18.80 0.12 4.64
C SER A 373 18.83 -1.30 4.07
N ILE A 374 17.66 -1.94 3.95
CA ILE A 374 17.54 -3.27 3.34
C ILE A 374 17.94 -3.19 1.87
N ALA A 375 17.43 -2.19 1.13
CA ALA A 375 17.80 -1.96 -0.26
C ALA A 375 19.33 -1.74 -0.42
N SER A 376 19.95 -0.94 0.46
CA SER A 376 21.40 -0.75 0.50
C SER A 376 22.17 -2.06 0.66
N LYS A 377 21.70 -2.95 1.53
CA LYS A 377 22.31 -4.28 1.70
C LYS A 377 22.22 -5.11 0.42
N MET A 378 21.07 -5.07 -0.26
CA MET A 378 20.88 -5.77 -1.54
C MET A 378 21.80 -5.20 -2.62
N ILE A 379 21.98 -3.88 -2.69
CA ILE A 379 22.94 -3.22 -3.60
C ILE A 379 24.36 -3.75 -3.35
N LEU A 380 24.81 -3.73 -2.09
CA LEU A 380 26.16 -4.21 -1.74
C LEU A 380 26.33 -5.69 -2.05
N GLU A 381 25.32 -6.53 -1.81
CA GLU A 381 25.36 -7.94 -2.16
C GLU A 381 25.51 -8.16 -3.68
N VAL A 382 24.80 -7.37 -4.50
CA VAL A 382 24.95 -7.40 -5.97
C VAL A 382 26.37 -7.01 -6.38
N PHE A 383 26.97 -5.99 -5.77
CA PHE A 383 28.37 -5.62 -6.05
C PHE A 383 29.37 -6.70 -5.63
N ILE A 384 29.21 -7.30 -4.45
CA ILE A 384 30.07 -8.41 -4.02
C ILE A 384 30.01 -9.55 -5.06
N ARG A 385 28.80 -9.90 -5.49
CA ARG A 385 28.61 -10.94 -6.52
C ARG A 385 29.18 -10.52 -7.87
N LYS A 386 29.10 -9.24 -8.26
CA LYS A 386 29.77 -8.68 -9.46
C LYS A 386 31.28 -8.89 -9.39
N VAL A 387 31.91 -8.55 -8.26
CA VAL A 387 33.34 -8.74 -8.04
C VAL A 387 33.75 -10.21 -8.16
N HIS A 388 32.99 -11.12 -7.55
CA HIS A 388 33.22 -12.57 -7.71
C HIS A 388 33.09 -13.03 -9.17
N TRP A 389 32.01 -12.63 -9.86
CA TRP A 389 31.78 -12.94 -11.26
C TRP A 389 32.93 -12.44 -12.18
N MET A 390 33.49 -11.26 -11.91
CA MET A 390 34.64 -10.76 -12.69
C MET A 390 35.95 -11.53 -12.40
N LYS A 391 36.14 -12.09 -11.20
CA LYS A 391 37.31 -12.95 -10.92
C LYS A 391 37.30 -14.22 -11.76
N GLU A 392 36.10 -14.73 -12.04
CA GLU A 392 35.88 -15.94 -12.82
C GLU A 392 35.93 -15.69 -14.33
N ARG A 393 36.21 -14.45 -14.77
CA ARG A 393 36.18 -14.08 -16.18
C ARG A 393 37.14 -14.96 -16.99
N PRO A 394 36.64 -15.63 -18.03
CA PRO A 394 37.51 -16.27 -18.99
C PRO A 394 38.28 -15.17 -19.72
N LEU A 395 39.62 -15.29 -19.80
CA LEU A 395 40.60 -14.45 -20.52
C LEU A 395 41.52 -13.58 -19.64
N GLY A 396 42.80 -14.00 -19.60
CA GLY A 396 43.94 -13.32 -18.98
C GLY A 396 44.52 -12.19 -19.84
N GLY A 397 43.73 -11.13 -20.06
CA GLY A 397 44.18 -9.88 -20.68
C GLY A 397 44.32 -8.74 -19.66
N THR A 398 45.23 -7.79 -19.91
CA THR A 398 45.46 -6.60 -19.05
C THR A 398 44.23 -5.68 -18.91
N GLU A 399 43.28 -5.74 -19.84
CA GLU A 399 41.99 -5.03 -19.75
C GLU A 399 41.07 -5.61 -18.67
N SER A 400 41.09 -6.93 -18.47
CA SER A 400 40.29 -7.60 -17.42
C SER A 400 40.70 -7.12 -16.02
N THR A 401 41.99 -6.94 -15.79
CA THR A 401 42.53 -6.42 -14.52
C THR A 401 42.09 -4.97 -14.27
N LYS A 402 42.03 -4.13 -15.31
CA LYS A 402 41.56 -2.73 -15.20
C LYS A 402 40.08 -2.66 -14.83
N GLU A 403 39.22 -3.44 -15.49
CA GLU A 403 37.79 -3.48 -15.21
C GLU A 403 37.48 -4.04 -13.82
N TYR A 404 38.18 -5.10 -13.41
CA TYR A 404 38.08 -5.65 -12.06
C TYR A 404 38.50 -4.62 -11.00
N THR A 405 39.59 -3.90 -11.23
CA THR A 405 40.06 -2.83 -10.34
C THR A 405 39.06 -1.69 -10.26
N LYS A 406 38.48 -1.27 -11.40
CA LYS A 406 37.44 -0.23 -11.44
C LYS A 406 36.21 -0.66 -10.62
N ALA A 407 35.75 -1.88 -10.78
CA ALA A 407 34.58 -2.35 -10.05
C ALA A 407 34.81 -2.53 -8.54
N LEU A 408 36.06 -2.82 -8.12
CA LEU A 408 36.43 -2.75 -6.71
C LEU A 408 36.39 -1.33 -6.17
N GLN A 409 36.87 -0.35 -6.95
CA GLN A 409 36.77 1.07 -6.58
C GLN A 409 35.30 1.51 -6.49
N GLU A 410 34.44 1.06 -7.42
CA GLU A 410 32.99 1.28 -7.35
C GLU A 410 32.40 0.68 -6.07
N LEU A 411 32.72 -0.59 -5.74
CA LEU A 411 32.28 -1.24 -4.51
C LEU A 411 32.75 -0.46 -3.27
N GLU A 412 34.01 -0.02 -3.24
CA GLU A 412 34.55 0.76 -2.14
C GLU A 412 33.85 2.12 -2.00
N GLN A 413 33.58 2.81 -3.11
CA GLN A 413 32.85 4.08 -3.13
C GLN A 413 31.42 3.91 -2.61
N VAL A 414 30.70 2.89 -3.08
CA VAL A 414 29.34 2.58 -2.62
C VAL A 414 29.38 2.24 -1.13
N PHE A 415 30.29 1.37 -0.70
CA PHE A 415 30.43 1.01 0.71
C PHE A 415 30.73 2.23 1.60
N ARG A 416 31.62 3.13 1.16
CA ARG A 416 31.91 4.38 1.88
C ARG A 416 30.71 5.31 1.91
N ALA A 417 29.98 5.47 0.80
CA ALA A 417 28.77 6.28 0.74
C ALA A 417 27.72 5.78 1.75
N GLU A 418 27.41 4.48 1.72
CA GLU A 418 26.48 3.83 2.66
C GLU A 418 26.97 3.90 4.12
N SER A 419 28.29 3.89 4.34
CA SER A 419 28.87 4.03 5.68
C SER A 419 28.87 5.48 6.18
N SER A 420 28.95 6.46 5.29
CA SER A 420 28.94 7.88 5.63
C SER A 420 27.54 8.40 5.98
N GLU A 421 26.49 7.83 5.36
CA GLU A 421 25.08 8.09 5.71
C GLU A 421 24.76 7.68 7.16
N ARG A 422 25.61 6.88 7.83
CA ARG A 422 25.47 6.48 9.25
C ARG A 422 25.67 7.59 10.27
N CYS A 423 26.27 8.73 9.89
CA CYS A 423 26.70 9.77 10.83
C CYS A 423 25.66 10.88 11.06
N GLY A 424 24.45 10.75 10.54
CA GLY A 424 23.32 11.63 10.88
C GLY A 424 22.68 11.21 12.21
N ASP A 425 22.52 12.16 13.14
CA ASP A 425 22.24 11.94 14.58
C ASP A 425 20.99 11.11 14.96
N ASN A 426 20.14 10.67 14.03
CA ASN A 426 18.85 10.02 14.32
C ASN A 426 18.75 8.50 14.01
N LEU A 427 19.81 7.84 13.53
CA LEU A 427 19.71 6.46 12.97
C LEU A 427 20.43 5.34 13.74
N ARG A 428 20.85 5.56 15.00
CA ARG A 428 21.75 4.65 15.74
C ARG A 428 21.20 3.24 16.03
N GLY A 429 19.88 3.02 16.07
CA GLY A 429 19.33 1.75 16.62
C GLY A 429 19.12 0.60 15.62
N ALA A 430 18.63 0.90 14.40
CA ALA A 430 18.23 -0.14 13.45
C ALA A 430 19.30 -0.45 12.37
N HIS A 431 20.18 0.51 12.07
CA HIS A 431 21.21 0.37 11.04
C HIS A 431 22.44 -0.45 11.47
N GLU A 432 22.70 -0.58 12.77
CA GLU A 432 23.93 -1.20 13.30
C GLU A 432 23.95 -2.73 13.12
N TRP A 433 22.78 -3.37 13.01
CA TRP A 433 22.64 -4.83 12.81
C TRP A 433 22.57 -5.27 11.35
N ALA A 434 22.19 -4.38 10.42
CA ALA A 434 21.84 -4.79 9.05
C ALA A 434 23.08 -5.16 8.19
N LEU A 435 24.24 -4.55 8.47
CA LEU A 435 25.47 -4.66 7.68
C LEU A 435 26.57 -5.51 8.34
N THR A 436 26.37 -5.97 9.56
CA THR A 436 27.30 -6.87 10.26
C THR A 436 27.56 -8.13 9.41
N GLY A 437 28.83 -8.46 9.16
CA GLY A 437 29.26 -9.56 8.28
C GLY A 437 29.33 -9.23 6.79
N LEU A 438 28.60 -8.22 6.30
CA LEU A 438 28.81 -7.71 4.93
C LEU A 438 30.06 -6.84 4.85
N GLU A 439 30.32 -6.06 5.90
CA GLU A 439 31.55 -5.30 6.08
C GLU A 439 32.78 -6.21 6.06
N GLU A 440 32.75 -7.32 6.78
CA GLU A 440 33.85 -8.29 6.81
C GLU A 440 34.13 -8.86 5.41
N ARG A 441 33.08 -9.15 4.63
CA ARG A 441 33.22 -9.64 3.25
C ARG A 441 33.76 -8.58 2.30
N VAL A 442 33.31 -7.34 2.42
CA VAL A 442 33.82 -6.21 1.63
C VAL A 442 35.29 -5.95 1.99
N MET A 443 35.61 -5.89 3.27
CA MET A 443 36.98 -5.68 3.76
C MET A 443 37.91 -6.83 3.36
N ALA A 444 37.45 -8.09 3.41
CA ALA A 444 38.23 -9.22 2.91
C ALA A 444 38.53 -9.11 1.40
N LEU A 445 37.55 -8.67 0.59
CA LEU A 445 37.77 -8.44 -0.85
C LEU A 445 38.75 -7.28 -1.10
N LEU A 446 38.69 -6.21 -0.31
CA LEU A 446 39.61 -5.07 -0.39
C LEU A 446 41.02 -5.40 0.13
N GLN A 447 41.16 -6.28 1.12
CA GLN A 447 42.44 -6.74 1.66
C GLN A 447 43.19 -7.64 0.67
N VAL A 448 42.50 -8.58 0.02
CA VAL A 448 43.11 -9.45 -1.01
C VAL A 448 43.69 -8.62 -2.16
N THR A 449 43.09 -7.47 -2.47
CA THR A 449 43.49 -6.63 -3.60
C THR A 449 44.58 -5.62 -3.26
N THR A 450 44.70 -5.21 -1.99
CA THR A 450 45.86 -4.44 -1.52
C THR A 450 47.11 -5.30 -1.55
N LEU A 451 47.04 -6.55 -1.11
CA LEU A 451 48.15 -7.50 -1.18
C LEU A 451 48.58 -7.79 -2.64
N GLN A 452 47.63 -7.96 -3.57
CA GLN A 452 47.92 -8.16 -5.00
C GLN A 452 48.47 -6.92 -5.73
N ARG A 453 48.43 -5.73 -5.14
CA ARG A 453 49.06 -4.51 -5.69
C ARG A 453 50.47 -4.29 -5.17
N GLU A 454 50.82 -4.90 -4.04
CA GLU A 454 52.14 -4.80 -3.41
C GLU A 454 53.12 -5.85 -3.95
N GLU A 455 52.61 -6.98 -4.47
CA GLU A 455 53.32 -7.94 -5.34
C GLU A 455 53.36 -7.46 -6.79
#